data_AF-A0ABD7TH50-F1
#
_entry.id   AF-A0ABD7TH50-F1
#
_cell.length_a   1.000
_cell.length_b   1.000
_cell.length_c   1.000
_cell.angle_alpha   90.00
_cell.angle_beta   90.00
_cell.angle_gamma   90.00
#
_symmetry.space_group_name_H-M   'P 1'
#
loop_
_entity.id
_entity.type
_entity.pdbx_description
1 polymer ?
#
loop_
_entity_poly.entity_id
_entity_poly.type
_entity_poly.pdbx_seq_one_letter_code
_entity_poly.pdbx_strand_id
1 'polypeptide(L)'
;MAFRALPSLALAAVTLLSGCSMFRSYDTELQATNQQLATGNVDAALTLLEKNNTGDDKDLLYFFEKGELLRAKGDLTGSQTAWRSADLQVYKWEESVKFDSAKYLAQFGSFLANDKVRRYEGYDYEKVMLTTQMALNLLALNDFDGARTEIKKTHEREAVIADLRDKEYLKREDEAQREGVTTQMKDLRGYPVEALDAPEVVGLKNSYQSAFSHYLAGFVYEALGEKDLAAPGYRKAAELRPNTPLLEKALLDLDKSKVGADETDVLIVVQSGLAPARDSIRLPLPIPINGNLVITPLSFPVIKADTSTAPFTQIGVDGQQQNLTALNSTTAMSRRALRDDMPGIILRTTVRAVTRGVAQNNLNKTNPMAGLVLGIASAVTEGADTRTWRTLPDMTQVTRLRLKHGEHQVSLPNALGGTLVTVKADQRYQVITLRVVGNQVFAGGLAAHVVPSTANQAIALKQP
;
A
#
# COMPACT_ATOMS: atom_id res chain seq x y z
N MET A 1 32.13 16.02 -42.95
CA MET A 1 31.84 15.11 -41.81
C MET A 1 30.51 15.41 -41.10
N ALA A 2 29.54 16.09 -41.71
CA ALA A 2 28.26 16.45 -41.06
C ALA A 2 27.11 15.44 -41.30
N PHE A 3 27.25 14.52 -42.26
CA PHE A 3 26.17 13.61 -42.68
C PHE A 3 26.08 12.29 -41.90
N ARG A 4 27.07 11.97 -41.05
CA ARG A 4 27.09 10.72 -40.27
C ARG A 4 26.52 10.84 -38.85
N ALA A 5 26.27 12.05 -38.35
CA ALA A 5 25.69 12.27 -37.02
C ALA A 5 24.16 12.21 -37.00
N LEU A 6 23.50 12.55 -38.11
CA LEU A 6 22.04 12.48 -38.25
C LEU A 6 21.45 11.06 -38.07
N PRO A 7 22.01 10.00 -38.70
CA PRO A 7 21.47 8.65 -38.52
C PRO A 7 21.70 8.12 -37.10
N SER A 8 22.77 8.51 -36.42
CA SER A 8 23.05 8.09 -35.03
C SER A 8 22.13 8.77 -34.01
N LEU A 9 21.78 10.04 -34.21
CA LEU A 9 20.78 10.75 -33.39
C LEU A 9 19.35 10.26 -33.66
N ALA A 10 19.03 9.95 -34.92
CA ALA A 10 17.75 9.34 -35.27
C ALA A 10 17.60 7.93 -34.69
N LEU A 11 18.68 7.12 -34.69
CA LEU A 11 18.66 5.79 -34.08
C LEU A 11 18.54 5.86 -32.55
N ALA A 12 19.20 6.83 -31.90
CA ALA A 12 19.04 7.09 -30.46
C ALA A 12 17.61 7.56 -30.10
N ALA A 13 17.00 8.40 -30.94
CA ALA A 13 15.60 8.82 -30.79
C ALA A 13 14.61 7.67 -31.01
N VAL A 14 14.89 6.76 -31.96
CA VAL A 14 14.06 5.55 -32.22
C VAL A 14 14.21 4.52 -31.10
N THR A 15 15.38 4.39 -30.47
CA THR A 15 15.56 3.55 -29.27
C THR A 15 14.90 4.13 -28.01
N LEU A 16 14.71 5.46 -27.94
CA LEU A 16 13.93 6.10 -26.88
C LEU A 16 12.41 5.94 -27.09
N LEU A 17 11.97 5.82 -28.36
CA LEU A 17 10.56 5.62 -28.73
C LEU A 17 10.10 4.16 -28.62
N SER A 18 11.01 3.19 -28.54
CA SER A 18 10.68 1.77 -28.26
C SER A 18 10.51 1.48 -26.77
N GLY A 19 10.76 2.46 -25.89
CA GLY A 19 10.40 2.42 -24.47
C GLY A 19 8.92 2.71 -24.26
N CYS A 20 8.00 1.90 -24.80
CA CYS A 20 6.55 2.04 -24.59
C CYS A 20 6.15 2.01 -23.10
N SER A 21 7.02 1.51 -22.22
CA SER A 21 6.86 1.56 -20.76
C SER A 21 6.99 2.97 -20.16
N MET A 22 7.69 3.91 -20.82
CA MET A 22 7.89 5.27 -20.30
C MET A 22 6.62 6.15 -20.41
N PHE A 23 5.74 5.83 -21.37
CA PHE A 23 4.46 6.52 -21.58
C PHE A 23 3.25 5.79 -20.96
N ARG A 24 3.49 4.62 -20.37
CA ARG A 24 2.48 3.80 -19.74
C ARG A 24 2.13 4.37 -18.35
N SER A 25 0.85 4.66 -18.12
CA SER A 25 0.36 5.14 -16.83
C SER A 25 -0.21 3.96 -16.04
N TYR A 26 0.58 3.45 -15.10
CA TYR A 26 0.17 2.37 -14.20
C TYR A 26 -1.14 2.71 -13.46
N ASP A 27 -1.29 3.96 -13.02
CA ASP A 27 -2.50 4.45 -12.36
C ASP A 27 -3.75 4.30 -13.24
N THR A 28 -3.67 4.67 -14.52
CA THR A 28 -4.79 4.60 -15.46
C THR A 28 -5.21 3.15 -15.73
N GLU A 29 -4.25 2.24 -15.80
CA GLU A 29 -4.51 0.81 -15.98
C GLU A 29 -5.18 0.18 -14.77
N LEU A 30 -4.72 0.56 -13.58
CA LEU A 30 -5.30 0.07 -12.33
C LEU A 30 -6.64 0.70 -12.04
N GLN A 31 -6.91 1.92 -12.51
CA GLN A 31 -8.23 2.54 -12.39
C GLN A 31 -9.31 1.68 -13.10
N ALA A 32 -9.03 1.21 -14.31
CA ALA A 32 -9.95 0.32 -15.03
C ALA A 32 -10.15 -1.03 -14.32
N THR A 33 -9.06 -1.59 -13.78
CA THR A 33 -9.08 -2.85 -13.00
C THR A 33 -9.91 -2.69 -11.73
N ASN A 34 -9.67 -1.62 -10.97
CA ASN A 34 -10.38 -1.31 -9.73
C ASN A 34 -11.86 -0.99 -9.97
N GLN A 35 -12.20 -0.40 -11.12
CA GLN A 35 -13.60 -0.19 -11.49
C GLN A 35 -14.33 -1.52 -11.67
N GLN A 36 -13.71 -2.53 -12.30
CA GLN A 36 -14.28 -3.88 -12.40
C GLN A 36 -14.41 -4.55 -11.03
N LEU A 37 -13.43 -4.37 -10.14
CA LEU A 37 -13.51 -4.85 -8.77
C LEU A 37 -14.67 -4.19 -8.00
N ALA A 38 -14.83 -2.87 -8.10
CA ALA A 38 -15.90 -2.11 -7.44
C ALA A 38 -17.31 -2.44 -7.95
N THR A 39 -17.44 -3.03 -9.15
CA THR A 39 -18.70 -3.55 -9.68
C THR A 39 -18.89 -5.05 -9.45
N GLY A 40 -17.94 -5.72 -8.78
CA GLY A 40 -18.02 -7.14 -8.43
C GLY A 40 -17.53 -8.07 -9.55
N ASN A 41 -17.08 -7.52 -10.68
CA ASN A 41 -16.61 -8.30 -11.83
C ASN A 41 -15.12 -8.64 -11.71
N VAL A 42 -14.81 -9.52 -10.76
CA VAL A 42 -13.42 -9.89 -10.42
C VAL A 42 -12.71 -10.60 -11.60
N ASP A 43 -13.44 -11.39 -12.39
CA ASP A 43 -12.88 -12.06 -13.57
C ASP A 43 -12.45 -11.08 -14.67
N ALA A 44 -13.23 -10.02 -14.91
CA ALA A 44 -12.82 -8.95 -15.81
C ALA A 44 -11.64 -8.15 -15.25
N ALA A 45 -11.60 -7.90 -13.93
CA ALA A 45 -10.46 -7.26 -13.29
C ALA A 45 -9.17 -8.08 -13.49
N LEU A 46 -9.22 -9.39 -13.25
CA LEU A 46 -8.09 -10.31 -13.50
C LEU A 46 -7.68 -10.31 -14.98
N THR A 47 -8.65 -10.36 -15.90
CA THR A 47 -8.38 -10.32 -17.34
C THR A 47 -7.67 -9.03 -17.75
N LEU A 48 -8.09 -7.87 -17.22
CA LEU A 48 -7.41 -6.59 -17.46
C LEU A 48 -5.99 -6.59 -16.88
N LEU A 49 -5.80 -7.13 -15.67
CA LEU A 49 -4.47 -7.24 -15.06
C LEU A 49 -3.52 -8.08 -15.92
N GLU A 50 -3.96 -9.25 -16.39
CA GLU A 50 -3.14 -10.12 -17.25
C GLU A 50 -2.87 -9.49 -18.62
N LYS A 51 -3.88 -8.87 -19.24
CA LYS A 51 -3.72 -8.14 -20.52
C LYS A 51 -2.67 -7.03 -20.43
N ASN A 52 -2.64 -6.35 -19.29
CA ASN A 52 -1.69 -5.29 -19.04
C ASN A 52 -0.29 -5.86 -18.72
N ASN A 53 -0.17 -7.08 -18.21
CA ASN A 53 1.10 -7.66 -17.84
C ASN A 53 1.43 -8.86 -18.73
N THR A 54 1.76 -8.64 -20.01
CA THR A 54 2.03 -9.75 -20.96
C THR A 54 3.43 -10.34 -20.89
N GLY A 55 4.41 -9.63 -20.31
CA GLY A 55 5.79 -10.11 -20.21
C GLY A 55 5.93 -11.31 -19.27
N ASP A 56 6.92 -12.17 -19.52
CA ASP A 56 7.20 -13.35 -18.70
C ASP A 56 7.72 -12.98 -17.30
N ASP A 57 8.51 -11.91 -17.22
CA ASP A 57 9.03 -11.36 -15.96
C ASP A 57 7.99 -10.46 -15.28
N LYS A 58 7.22 -11.04 -14.35
CA LYS A 58 6.26 -10.31 -13.54
C LYS A 58 6.95 -9.54 -12.41
N ASP A 59 6.57 -8.28 -12.23
CA ASP A 59 7.09 -7.44 -11.17
C ASP A 59 6.31 -7.60 -9.85
N LEU A 60 6.77 -6.90 -8.81
CA LEU A 60 6.17 -6.96 -7.48
C LEU A 60 4.71 -6.47 -7.48
N LEU A 61 4.40 -5.41 -8.24
CA LEU A 61 3.05 -4.86 -8.32
C LEU A 61 2.08 -5.85 -8.93
N TYR A 62 2.46 -6.54 -10.00
CA TYR A 62 1.61 -7.59 -10.58
C TYR A 62 1.17 -8.60 -9.51
N PHE A 63 2.10 -9.10 -8.69
CA PHE A 63 1.78 -10.10 -7.68
C PHE A 63 0.97 -9.54 -6.51
N PHE A 64 1.22 -8.29 -6.12
CA PHE A 64 0.40 -7.56 -5.15
C PHE A 64 -1.06 -7.47 -5.60
N GLU A 65 -1.29 -6.95 -6.80
CA GLU A 65 -2.63 -6.77 -7.36
C GLU A 65 -3.33 -8.12 -7.59
N LYS A 66 -2.62 -9.09 -8.18
CA LYS A 66 -3.17 -10.41 -8.46
C LYS A 66 -3.61 -11.13 -7.21
N GLY A 67 -2.86 -11.04 -6.11
CA GLY A 67 -3.21 -11.70 -4.86
C GLY A 67 -4.50 -11.13 -4.24
N GLU A 68 -4.69 -9.80 -4.24
CA GLU A 68 -5.96 -9.19 -3.76
C GLU A 68 -7.14 -9.58 -4.66
N LEU A 69 -6.97 -9.55 -5.99
CA LEU A 69 -8.04 -9.94 -6.91
C LEU A 69 -8.44 -11.40 -6.75
N LEU A 70 -7.47 -12.32 -6.62
CA LEU A 70 -7.76 -13.73 -6.36
C LEU A 70 -8.42 -13.94 -4.99
N ARG A 71 -8.02 -13.18 -3.97
CA ARG A 71 -8.68 -13.18 -2.66
C ARG A 71 -10.14 -12.73 -2.78
N ALA A 72 -10.40 -11.63 -3.50
CA ALA A 72 -11.76 -11.12 -3.74
C ALA A 72 -12.61 -12.12 -4.53
N LYS A 73 -12.00 -12.90 -5.44
CA LYS A 73 -12.65 -14.02 -6.14
C LYS A 73 -13.01 -15.19 -5.23
N GLY A 74 -12.43 -15.27 -4.03
CA GLY A 74 -12.52 -16.41 -3.12
C GLY A 74 -11.47 -17.49 -3.36
N ASP A 75 -10.56 -17.31 -4.34
CA ASP A 75 -9.43 -18.21 -4.58
C ASP A 75 -8.26 -17.87 -3.63
N LEU A 76 -8.40 -18.28 -2.36
CA LEU A 76 -7.41 -18.03 -1.32
C LEU A 76 -6.08 -18.73 -1.62
N THR A 77 -6.10 -19.91 -2.23
CA THR A 77 -4.88 -20.65 -2.59
C THR A 77 -4.11 -19.97 -3.71
N GLY A 78 -4.81 -19.53 -4.77
CA GLY A 78 -4.23 -18.74 -5.84
C GLY A 78 -3.69 -17.40 -5.33
N SER A 79 -4.46 -16.74 -4.46
CA SER A 79 -4.03 -15.50 -3.78
C SER A 79 -2.73 -15.70 -2.99
N GLN A 80 -2.67 -16.73 -2.14
CA GLN A 80 -1.49 -17.05 -1.36
C GLN A 80 -0.28 -17.37 -2.25
N THR A 81 -0.50 -18.04 -3.39
CA THR A 81 0.56 -18.36 -4.35
C THR A 81 1.11 -17.10 -5.03
N ALA A 82 0.24 -16.18 -5.46
CA ALA A 82 0.66 -14.90 -6.01
C ALA A 82 1.45 -14.08 -4.99
N TRP A 83 0.97 -13.98 -3.75
CA TRP A 83 1.68 -13.25 -2.70
C TRP A 83 2.96 -13.91 -2.22
N ARG A 84 3.11 -15.23 -2.28
CA ARG A 84 4.42 -15.89 -2.07
C ARG A 84 5.46 -15.45 -3.09
N SER A 85 5.06 -15.24 -4.36
CA SER A 85 5.96 -14.70 -5.38
C SER A 85 6.34 -13.24 -5.11
N ALA A 86 5.42 -12.42 -4.58
CA ALA A 86 5.75 -11.09 -4.08
C ALA A 86 6.69 -11.15 -2.87
N ASP A 87 6.41 -12.04 -1.91
CA ASP A 87 7.18 -12.21 -0.68
C ASP A 87 8.62 -12.62 -0.97
N LEU A 88 8.84 -13.47 -1.99
CA LEU A 88 10.17 -13.83 -2.47
C LEU A 88 10.94 -12.61 -3.03
N GLN A 89 10.26 -11.68 -3.70
CA GLN A 89 10.91 -10.45 -4.18
C GLN A 89 11.26 -9.51 -3.03
N VAL A 90 10.36 -9.39 -2.03
CA VAL A 90 10.62 -8.60 -0.82
C VAL A 90 11.76 -9.24 -0.02
N TYR A 91 11.80 -10.55 0.11
CA TYR A 91 12.88 -11.28 0.79
C TYR A 91 14.24 -11.04 0.13
N LYS A 92 14.33 -11.06 -1.22
CA LYS A 92 15.57 -10.70 -1.92
C LYS A 92 16.02 -9.26 -1.63
N TRP A 93 15.06 -8.34 -1.52
CA TRP A 93 15.36 -6.98 -1.08
C TRP A 93 15.89 -6.98 0.37
N GLU A 94 15.25 -7.70 1.30
CA GLU A 94 15.71 -7.83 2.69
C GLU A 94 17.13 -8.40 2.77
N GLU A 95 17.46 -9.43 1.99
CA GLU A 95 18.81 -10.00 1.92
C GLU A 95 19.83 -8.98 1.42
N SER A 96 19.48 -8.20 0.39
CA SER A 96 20.37 -7.16 -0.13
C SER A 96 20.66 -6.06 0.91
N VAL A 97 19.64 -5.67 1.69
CA VAL A 97 19.74 -4.68 2.76
C VAL A 97 20.56 -5.21 3.94
N LYS A 98 20.31 -6.46 4.37
CA LYS A 98 21.03 -7.12 5.47
C LYS A 98 22.50 -7.37 5.13
N PHE A 99 22.80 -7.71 3.87
CA PHE A 99 24.16 -8.01 3.44
C PHE A 99 25.08 -6.79 3.45
N ASP A 100 24.63 -5.68 2.84
CA ASP A 100 25.41 -4.44 2.80
C ASP A 100 24.48 -3.23 2.62
N SER A 101 23.94 -2.75 3.74
CA SER A 101 23.05 -1.58 3.76
C SER A 101 23.70 -0.32 3.18
N ALA A 102 25.02 -0.14 3.37
CA ALA A 102 25.72 1.05 2.89
C ALA A 102 25.83 1.03 1.36
N LYS A 103 26.18 -0.12 0.77
CA LYS A 103 26.21 -0.31 -0.68
C LYS A 103 24.82 -0.21 -1.30
N TYR A 104 23.80 -0.80 -0.67
CA TYR A 104 22.42 -0.66 -1.11
C TYR A 104 22.00 0.82 -1.18
N LEU A 105 22.23 1.58 -0.10
CA LEU A 105 21.92 3.01 -0.05
C LEU A 105 22.77 3.83 -1.04
N ALA A 106 24.03 3.47 -1.30
CA ALA A 106 24.87 4.12 -2.30
C ALA A 106 24.32 3.94 -3.73
N GLN A 107 23.93 2.72 -4.09
CA GLN A 107 23.30 2.44 -5.38
C GLN A 107 21.96 3.18 -5.53
N PHE A 108 21.14 3.17 -4.48
CA PHE A 108 19.82 3.81 -4.46
C PHE A 108 19.91 5.35 -4.56
N GLY A 109 20.92 5.97 -3.94
CA GLY A 109 21.14 7.43 -3.96
C GLY A 109 21.66 7.99 -5.29
N SER A 110 22.45 7.20 -6.03
CA SER A 110 23.11 7.62 -7.28
C SER A 110 22.19 7.80 -8.51
N PHE A 111 20.90 7.51 -8.40
CA PHE A 111 20.00 7.49 -9.55
C PHE A 111 19.55 8.89 -9.97
N LEU A 112 20.28 9.50 -10.90
CA LEU A 112 20.00 10.86 -11.42
C LEU A 112 19.18 10.87 -12.73
N ALA A 113 18.83 9.71 -13.29
CA ALA A 113 18.14 9.64 -14.58
C ALA A 113 16.66 10.04 -14.49
N ASN A 114 15.82 9.29 -13.77
CA ASN A 114 14.37 9.52 -13.62
C ASN A 114 13.76 8.56 -12.59
N ASP A 115 12.95 9.03 -11.65
CA ASP A 115 12.35 8.15 -10.63
C ASP A 115 11.50 7.01 -11.23
N LYS A 116 10.91 7.20 -12.43
CA LYS A 116 10.13 6.15 -13.13
C LYS A 116 10.94 4.97 -13.67
N VAL A 117 12.25 5.12 -13.89
CA VAL A 117 13.10 4.06 -14.50
C VAL A 117 13.56 3.04 -13.45
N ARG A 118 13.33 3.33 -12.17
CA ARG A 118 13.74 2.48 -11.06
C ARG A 118 12.86 1.23 -10.97
N ARG A 119 13.45 0.10 -10.57
CA ARG A 119 12.66 -1.09 -10.22
C ARG A 119 11.77 -0.74 -9.03
N TYR A 120 10.51 -1.17 -9.08
CA TYR A 120 9.59 -1.02 -7.97
C TYR A 120 9.90 -2.03 -6.87
N GLU A 121 10.17 -1.55 -5.65
CA GLU A 121 10.53 -2.38 -4.49
C GLU A 121 9.42 -2.43 -3.42
N GLY A 122 8.29 -1.75 -3.65
CA GLY A 122 7.20 -1.60 -2.69
C GLY A 122 7.50 -0.55 -1.62
N TYR A 123 6.49 0.18 -1.17
CA TYR A 123 6.63 1.02 0.02
C TYR A 123 6.66 0.15 1.28
N ASP A 124 7.27 0.65 2.35
CA ASP A 124 7.48 -0.13 3.57
C ASP A 124 6.17 -0.64 4.19
N TYR A 125 5.10 0.16 4.13
CA TYR A 125 3.76 -0.27 4.54
C TYR A 125 3.22 -1.40 3.66
N GLU A 126 3.47 -1.39 2.35
CA GLU A 126 3.00 -2.44 1.44
C GLU A 126 3.71 -3.76 1.72
N LYS A 127 5.02 -3.68 1.98
CA LYS A 127 5.82 -4.86 2.37
C LYS A 127 5.27 -5.48 3.66
N VAL A 128 4.93 -4.67 4.66
CA VAL A 128 4.36 -5.14 5.94
C VAL A 128 2.92 -5.64 5.77
N MET A 129 2.12 -4.96 4.94
CA MET A 129 0.76 -5.39 4.62
C MET A 129 0.73 -6.69 3.84
N LEU A 130 1.71 -6.99 2.99
CA LEU A 130 1.79 -8.26 2.27
C LEU A 130 1.65 -9.47 3.21
N THR A 131 2.49 -9.56 4.24
CA THR A 131 2.47 -10.68 5.20
C THR A 131 1.24 -10.63 6.09
N THR A 132 0.70 -9.43 6.36
CA THR A 132 -0.57 -9.28 7.08
C THR A 132 -1.74 -9.85 6.27
N GLN A 133 -1.82 -9.56 4.98
CA GLN A 133 -2.85 -10.08 4.08
C GLN A 133 -2.71 -11.60 3.90
N MET A 134 -1.47 -12.11 3.79
CA MET A 134 -1.17 -13.54 3.77
C MET A 134 -1.62 -14.24 5.07
N ALA A 135 -1.36 -13.65 6.24
CA ALA A 135 -1.86 -14.18 7.51
C ALA A 135 -3.39 -14.25 7.51
N LEU A 136 -4.07 -13.22 7.01
CA LEU A 136 -5.53 -13.21 6.89
C LEU A 136 -6.08 -14.27 5.92
N ASN A 137 -5.36 -14.61 4.84
CA ASN A 137 -5.76 -15.72 3.96
C ASN A 137 -5.71 -17.06 4.71
N LEU A 138 -4.64 -17.28 5.48
CA LEU A 138 -4.44 -18.51 6.26
C LEU A 138 -5.49 -18.61 7.38
N LEU A 139 -5.78 -17.51 8.06
CA LEU A 139 -6.83 -17.44 9.08
C LEU A 139 -8.23 -17.71 8.51
N ALA A 140 -8.52 -17.27 7.28
CA ALA A 140 -9.77 -17.59 6.60
C ALA A 140 -9.91 -19.09 6.28
N LEU A 141 -8.80 -19.84 6.30
CA LEU A 141 -8.74 -21.31 6.19
C LEU A 141 -8.56 -22.00 7.56
N ASN A 142 -8.67 -21.26 8.67
CA ASN A 142 -8.40 -21.72 10.04
C ASN A 142 -6.96 -22.20 10.30
N ASP A 143 -6.00 -21.79 9.47
CA ASP A 143 -4.58 -22.11 9.63
C ASP A 143 -3.88 -21.06 10.50
N PHE A 144 -4.05 -21.18 11.82
CA PHE A 144 -3.42 -20.29 12.80
C PHE A 144 -1.89 -20.47 12.88
N ASP A 145 -1.37 -21.69 12.67
CA ASP A 145 0.08 -21.96 12.65
C ASP A 145 0.76 -21.33 11.43
N GLY A 146 0.13 -21.43 10.26
CA GLY A 146 0.55 -20.72 9.06
C GLY A 146 0.50 -19.21 9.27
N ALA A 147 -0.59 -18.68 9.82
CA ALA A 147 -0.73 -17.26 10.11
C ALA A 147 0.36 -16.76 11.07
N ARG A 148 0.68 -17.53 12.10
CA ARG A 148 1.80 -17.27 13.04
C ARG A 148 3.14 -17.15 12.32
N THR A 149 3.37 -17.94 11.27
CA THR A 149 4.59 -17.86 10.45
C THR A 149 4.67 -16.53 9.70
N GLU A 150 3.57 -16.08 9.07
CA GLU A 150 3.53 -14.79 8.37
C GLU A 150 3.61 -13.59 9.33
N ILE A 151 3.04 -13.71 10.54
CA ILE A 151 3.20 -12.74 11.62
C ILE A 151 4.67 -12.60 12.03
N LYS A 152 5.40 -13.73 12.18
CA LYS A 152 6.83 -13.69 12.49
C LYS A 152 7.62 -12.95 11.41
N LYS A 153 7.37 -13.23 10.12
CA LYS A 153 7.99 -12.50 9.01
C LYS A 153 7.69 -11.01 9.07
N THR A 154 6.47 -10.64 9.45
CA THR A 154 6.07 -9.24 9.63
C THR A 154 7.00 -8.52 10.62
N HIS A 155 7.27 -9.11 11.78
CA HIS A 155 8.18 -8.52 12.78
C HIS A 155 9.63 -8.43 12.29
N GLU A 156 10.13 -9.48 11.63
CA GLU A 156 11.49 -9.47 11.06
C GLU A 156 11.64 -8.37 10.00
N ARG A 157 10.63 -8.21 9.14
CA ARG A 157 10.58 -7.19 8.10
C ARG A 157 10.53 -5.78 8.68
N GLU A 158 9.71 -5.53 9.69
CA GLU A 158 9.66 -4.25 10.39
C GLU A 158 11.02 -3.88 11.00
N ALA A 159 11.76 -4.84 11.54
CA ALA A 159 13.09 -4.62 12.09
C ALA A 159 14.12 -4.25 11.01
N VAL A 160 14.07 -4.91 9.85
CA VAL A 160 14.92 -4.57 8.68
C VAL A 160 14.63 -3.17 8.17
N ILE A 161 13.34 -2.83 8.04
CA ILE A 161 12.90 -1.49 7.61
C ILE A 161 13.40 -0.43 8.61
N ALA A 162 13.27 -0.68 9.92
CA ALA A 162 13.71 0.25 10.95
C ALA A 162 15.22 0.54 10.83
N ASP A 163 16.06 -0.49 10.78
CA ASP A 163 17.52 -0.34 10.65
C ASP A 163 17.92 0.39 9.36
N LEU A 164 17.25 0.08 8.24
CA LEU A 164 17.51 0.76 6.97
C LEU A 164 17.14 2.26 7.04
N ARG A 165 15.98 2.59 7.61
CA ARG A 165 15.50 3.97 7.70
C ARG A 165 16.39 4.84 8.60
N ASP A 166 16.89 4.29 9.70
CA ASP A 166 17.83 4.98 10.58
C ASP A 166 19.14 5.34 9.83
N LYS A 167 19.67 4.40 9.04
CA LYS A 167 20.87 4.64 8.21
C LYS A 167 20.60 5.61 7.07
N GLU A 168 19.44 5.49 6.43
CA GLU A 168 19.04 6.35 5.33
C GLU A 168 18.88 7.81 5.77
N TYR A 169 18.32 8.04 6.96
CA TYR A 169 18.19 9.37 7.55
C TYR A 169 19.54 10.07 7.67
N LEU A 170 20.52 9.42 8.31
CA LEU A 170 21.88 9.97 8.51
C LEU A 170 22.57 10.27 7.17
N LYS A 171 22.42 9.37 6.19
CA LYS A 171 23.03 9.53 4.87
C LYS A 171 22.43 10.71 4.10
N ARG A 172 21.11 10.88 4.15
CA ARG A 172 20.41 11.98 3.47
C ARG A 172 20.81 13.34 4.05
N GLU A 173 21.01 13.44 5.37
CA GLU A 173 21.50 14.68 6.00
C GLU A 173 22.91 15.05 5.52
N ASP A 174 23.83 14.08 5.49
CA ASP A 174 25.21 14.28 5.00
C ASP A 174 25.25 14.63 3.50
N GLU A 175 24.46 13.94 2.66
CA GLU A 175 24.34 14.26 1.22
C GLU A 175 23.74 15.65 0.98
N ALA A 176 22.70 16.04 1.72
CA ALA A 176 22.11 17.37 1.59
C ALA A 176 23.10 18.49 1.95
N GLN A 177 23.92 18.28 3.00
CA GLN A 177 24.98 19.23 3.37
C GLN A 177 26.07 19.32 2.29
N ARG A 178 26.52 18.19 1.75
CA ARG A 178 27.56 18.14 0.70
C ARG A 178 27.13 18.81 -0.60
N GLU A 179 25.88 18.59 -1.01
CA GLU A 179 25.33 19.15 -2.25
C GLU A 179 24.77 20.58 -2.05
N GLY A 180 24.81 21.12 -0.83
CA GLY A 180 24.33 22.46 -0.51
C GLY A 180 22.82 22.64 -0.70
N VAL A 181 22.03 21.56 -0.60
CA VAL A 181 20.58 21.60 -0.76
C VAL A 181 19.92 21.93 0.56
N THR A 182 19.45 23.17 0.69
CA THR A 182 18.77 23.66 1.91
C THR A 182 17.24 23.66 1.80
N THR A 183 16.68 23.36 0.63
CA THR A 183 15.24 23.38 0.36
C THR A 183 14.51 22.36 1.22
N GLN A 184 13.50 22.80 1.98
CA GLN A 184 12.62 21.96 2.77
C GLN A 184 11.24 21.84 2.11
N MET A 185 10.45 20.88 2.57
CA MET A 185 9.08 20.66 2.07
C MET A 185 8.21 21.92 2.18
N LYS A 186 8.36 22.69 3.27
CA LYS A 186 7.64 23.96 3.49
C LYS A 186 7.99 25.06 2.48
N ASP A 187 9.14 24.96 1.81
CA ASP A 187 9.59 25.93 0.82
C ASP A 187 8.97 25.66 -0.57
N LEU A 188 8.34 24.50 -0.76
CA LEU A 188 7.66 24.10 -1.98
C LEU A 188 6.29 24.79 -2.11
N ARG A 189 6.31 26.07 -2.53
CA ARG A 189 5.07 26.85 -2.75
C ARG A 189 4.13 26.15 -3.73
N GLY A 190 2.88 25.96 -3.33
CA GLY A 190 1.85 25.27 -4.13
C GLY A 190 1.82 23.75 -3.96
N TYR A 191 2.72 23.17 -3.16
CA TYR A 191 2.62 21.78 -2.74
C TYR A 191 1.59 21.62 -1.61
N PRO A 192 0.72 20.58 -1.63
CA PRO A 192 -0.31 20.36 -0.61
C PRO A 192 0.29 19.77 0.68
N VAL A 193 1.05 20.56 1.42
CA VAL A 193 1.71 20.15 2.67
C VAL A 193 0.72 19.75 3.76
N GLU A 194 -0.49 20.34 3.75
CA GLU A 194 -1.52 20.14 4.77
C GLU A 194 -1.97 18.68 4.84
N ALA A 195 -2.01 18.00 3.69
CA ALA A 195 -2.35 16.58 3.64
C ALA A 195 -1.30 15.69 4.31
N LEU A 196 -0.03 16.12 4.36
CA LEU A 196 1.06 15.38 4.98
C LEU A 196 1.24 15.73 6.46
N ASP A 197 0.88 16.95 6.86
CA ASP A 197 0.93 17.40 8.26
C ASP A 197 -0.40 17.18 9.02
N ALA A 198 -1.38 16.51 8.39
CA ALA A 198 -2.64 16.16 9.02
C ALA A 198 -2.42 15.31 10.30
N PRO A 199 -3.23 15.51 11.37
CA PRO A 199 -3.03 14.84 12.67
C PRO A 199 -2.93 13.31 12.58
N GLU A 200 -3.74 12.69 11.71
CA GLU A 200 -3.74 11.24 11.48
C GLU A 200 -2.48 10.71 10.79
N VAL A 201 -1.69 11.58 10.15
CA VAL A 201 -0.43 11.25 9.49
C VAL A 201 0.75 11.46 10.43
N VAL A 202 0.82 12.63 11.08
CA VAL A 202 1.89 12.96 12.03
C VAL A 202 1.77 12.18 13.34
N GLY A 203 0.56 11.77 13.71
CA GLY A 203 0.29 10.94 14.88
C GLY A 203 0.71 9.47 14.71
N LEU A 204 1.00 9.02 13.48
CA LEU A 204 1.60 7.70 13.28
C LEU A 204 3.00 7.67 13.89
N LYS A 205 3.47 6.51 14.36
CA LYS A 205 4.86 6.38 14.81
C LYS A 205 5.84 6.42 13.62
N ASN A 206 5.49 5.70 12.57
CA ASN A 206 6.21 5.58 11.31
C ASN A 206 5.21 5.18 10.21
N SER A 207 5.70 5.04 8.99
CA SER A 207 4.84 4.67 7.87
C SER A 207 4.55 3.19 7.74
N TYR A 208 5.28 2.29 8.43
CA TYR A 208 5.28 0.86 8.12
C TYR A 208 4.66 -0.04 9.18
N GLN A 209 4.68 0.35 10.46
CA GLN A 209 4.05 -0.43 11.53
C GLN A 209 2.55 -0.22 11.56
N SER A 210 1.80 -1.31 11.57
CA SER A 210 0.33 -1.30 11.62
C SER A 210 -0.16 -1.78 12.98
N ALA A 211 -0.99 -0.97 13.64
CA ALA A 211 -1.63 -1.37 14.89
C ALA A 211 -2.53 -2.60 14.69
N PHE A 212 -3.14 -2.73 13.50
CA PHE A 212 -3.90 -3.92 13.14
C PHE A 212 -3.01 -5.18 13.06
N SER A 213 -1.86 -5.12 12.39
CA SER A 213 -0.96 -6.28 12.26
C SER A 213 -0.48 -6.78 13.63
N HIS A 214 -0.15 -5.88 14.55
CA HIS A 214 0.23 -6.25 15.91
C HIS A 214 -0.95 -6.75 16.77
N TYR A 215 -2.15 -6.18 16.59
CA TYR A 215 -3.35 -6.68 17.25
C TYR A 215 -3.73 -8.08 16.77
N LEU A 216 -3.64 -8.32 15.45
CA LEU A 216 -3.84 -9.63 14.84
C LEU A 216 -2.81 -10.64 15.36
N ALA A 217 -1.54 -10.25 15.47
CA ALA A 217 -0.50 -11.07 16.08
C ALA A 217 -0.87 -11.49 17.51
N GLY A 218 -1.29 -10.53 18.34
CA GLY A 218 -1.78 -10.81 19.69
C GLY A 218 -2.92 -11.82 19.71
N PHE A 219 -3.92 -11.64 18.83
CA PHE A 219 -5.06 -12.56 18.72
C PHE A 219 -4.68 -13.97 18.28
N VAL A 220 -3.78 -14.09 17.30
CA VAL A 220 -3.31 -15.40 16.82
C VAL A 220 -2.54 -16.14 17.92
N TYR A 221 -1.62 -15.47 18.60
CA TYR A 221 -0.89 -16.08 19.71
C TYR A 221 -1.81 -16.44 20.88
N GLU A 222 -2.80 -15.61 21.19
CA GLU A 222 -3.81 -15.92 22.20
C GLU A 222 -4.61 -17.18 21.83
N ALA A 223 -5.05 -17.27 20.57
CA ALA A 223 -5.81 -18.40 20.05
C ALA A 223 -5.02 -19.73 20.10
N LEU A 224 -3.69 -19.65 19.91
CA LEU A 224 -2.77 -20.78 20.02
C LEU A 224 -2.38 -21.11 21.47
N GLY A 225 -2.86 -20.35 22.45
CA GLY A 225 -2.52 -20.52 23.87
C GLY A 225 -1.15 -19.97 24.27
N GLU A 226 -0.47 -19.27 23.38
CA GLU A 226 0.86 -18.68 23.57
C GLU A 226 0.76 -17.26 24.18
N LYS A 227 0.17 -17.12 25.38
CA LYS A 227 -0.13 -15.80 25.99
C LYS A 227 1.09 -14.89 26.16
N ASP A 228 2.25 -15.46 26.47
CA ASP A 228 3.51 -14.70 26.60
C ASP A 228 3.94 -14.05 25.27
N LEU A 229 3.57 -14.65 24.14
CA LEU A 229 3.78 -14.10 22.80
C LEU A 229 2.63 -13.18 22.35
N ALA A 230 1.42 -13.37 22.89
CA ALA A 230 0.28 -12.50 22.63
C ALA A 230 0.44 -11.09 23.23
N ALA A 231 0.92 -11.02 24.48
CA ALA A 231 1.02 -9.75 25.22
C ALA A 231 1.88 -8.69 24.51
N PRO A 232 3.07 -9.00 23.95
CA PRO A 232 3.82 -8.05 23.13
C PRO A 232 3.05 -7.49 21.94
N GLY A 233 2.29 -8.33 21.22
CA GLY A 233 1.47 -7.91 20.09
C GLY A 233 0.40 -6.89 20.50
N TYR A 234 -0.38 -7.20 21.55
CA TYR A 234 -1.39 -6.27 22.07
C TYR A 234 -0.80 -4.98 22.63
N ARG A 235 0.29 -5.06 23.39
CA ARG A 235 1.01 -3.89 23.89
C ARG A 235 1.45 -2.98 22.75
N LYS A 236 2.08 -3.55 21.72
CA LYS A 236 2.57 -2.80 20.57
C LYS A 236 1.43 -2.16 19.77
N ALA A 237 0.29 -2.85 19.62
CA ALA A 237 -0.89 -2.26 19.01
C ALA A 237 -1.39 -1.03 19.80
N ALA A 238 -1.49 -1.13 21.13
CA ALA A 238 -1.89 -0.03 21.99
C ALA A 238 -0.89 1.14 21.99
N GLU A 239 0.41 0.88 21.87
CA GLU A 239 1.44 1.92 21.69
C GLU A 239 1.29 2.67 20.37
N LEU A 240 0.92 1.97 19.29
CA LEU A 240 0.73 2.57 17.96
C LEU A 240 -0.59 3.34 17.84
N ARG A 241 -1.60 2.97 18.65
CA ARG A 241 -2.95 3.57 18.67
C ARG A 241 -3.41 3.78 20.13
N PRO A 242 -2.81 4.74 20.87
CA PRO A 242 -3.21 5.01 22.25
C PRO A 242 -4.66 5.50 22.33
N ASN A 243 -5.28 5.36 23.52
CA ASN A 243 -6.68 5.72 23.78
C ASN A 243 -7.68 4.92 22.93
N THR A 244 -7.37 3.66 22.66
CA THR A 244 -8.24 2.75 21.90
C THR A 244 -8.75 1.64 22.83
N PRO A 245 -9.99 1.72 23.34
CA PRO A 245 -10.49 0.81 24.37
C PRO A 245 -10.39 -0.67 24.03
N LEU A 246 -10.54 -1.04 22.75
CA LEU A 246 -10.37 -2.42 22.29
C LEU A 246 -8.96 -2.94 22.58
N LEU A 247 -7.92 -2.15 22.29
CA LEU A 247 -6.52 -2.54 22.41
C LEU A 247 -6.09 -2.63 23.87
N GLU A 248 -6.52 -1.66 24.68
CA GLU A 248 -6.24 -1.63 26.12
C GLU A 248 -6.89 -2.82 26.84
N LYS A 249 -8.15 -3.13 26.53
CA LYS A 249 -8.86 -4.28 27.11
C LYS A 249 -8.25 -5.62 26.69
N ALA A 250 -7.85 -5.76 25.43
CA ALA A 250 -7.22 -7.00 24.96
C ALA A 250 -5.96 -7.37 25.78
N LEU A 251 -5.17 -6.38 26.19
CA LEU A 251 -4.02 -6.61 27.06
C LEU A 251 -4.42 -6.89 28.52
N LEU A 252 -5.38 -6.12 29.07
CA LEU A 252 -5.81 -6.22 30.48
C LEU A 252 -6.57 -7.52 30.79
N ASP A 253 -7.28 -8.05 29.80
CA ASP A 253 -8.15 -9.22 29.96
C ASP A 253 -7.49 -10.52 29.45
N LEU A 254 -6.25 -10.47 28.95
CA LEU A 254 -5.54 -11.63 28.40
C LEU A 254 -5.49 -12.83 29.37
N ASP A 255 -5.29 -12.58 30.66
CA ASP A 255 -5.28 -13.63 31.69
C ASP A 255 -6.66 -14.02 32.20
N LYS A 256 -7.66 -13.16 31.98
CA LYS A 256 -9.03 -13.32 32.47
C LYS A 256 -9.95 -13.96 31.44
N SER A 257 -9.62 -13.85 30.15
CA SER A 257 -10.48 -14.31 29.07
C SER A 257 -10.60 -15.84 29.10
N LYS A 258 -11.79 -16.31 29.47
CA LYS A 258 -12.21 -17.69 29.31
C LYS A 258 -13.37 -17.71 28.33
N VAL A 259 -13.12 -18.24 27.14
CA VAL A 259 -14.16 -18.55 26.16
C VAL A 259 -14.99 -19.72 26.71
N GLY A 260 -16.31 -19.58 26.74
CA GLY A 260 -17.22 -20.65 27.15
C GLY A 260 -17.12 -21.89 26.26
N ALA A 261 -17.57 -23.05 26.74
CA ALA A 261 -17.52 -24.29 25.96
C ALA A 261 -18.45 -24.31 24.74
N ASP A 262 -19.51 -23.48 24.77
CA ASP A 262 -20.50 -23.29 23.72
C ASP A 262 -20.34 -21.93 23.01
N GLU A 263 -19.20 -21.27 23.20
CA GLU A 263 -18.90 -19.95 22.67
C GLU A 263 -17.64 -19.96 21.81
N THR A 264 -17.66 -19.09 20.81
CA THR A 264 -16.53 -18.76 19.94
C THR A 264 -16.10 -17.32 20.21
N ASP A 265 -14.81 -17.10 20.39
CA ASP A 265 -14.22 -15.76 20.35
C ASP A 265 -13.95 -15.37 18.89
N VAL A 266 -14.78 -14.49 18.37
CA VAL A 266 -14.80 -14.10 16.96
C VAL A 266 -14.13 -12.74 16.79
N LEU A 267 -13.09 -12.69 15.98
CA LEU A 267 -12.54 -11.44 15.44
C LEU A 267 -13.10 -11.21 14.03
N ILE A 268 -14.01 -10.25 13.89
CA ILE A 268 -14.47 -9.78 12.59
C ILE A 268 -13.54 -8.66 12.13
N VAL A 269 -12.84 -8.90 11.03
CA VAL A 269 -11.97 -7.94 10.34
C VAL A 269 -12.71 -7.42 9.12
N VAL A 270 -12.91 -6.11 9.06
CA VAL A 270 -13.56 -5.43 7.94
C VAL A 270 -12.55 -4.52 7.25
N GLN A 271 -12.26 -4.83 5.98
CA GLN A 271 -11.33 -4.11 5.14
C GLN A 271 -12.09 -3.36 4.03
N SER A 272 -12.04 -2.04 4.00
CA SER A 272 -12.84 -1.22 3.06
C SER A 272 -12.02 -0.24 2.23
N GLY A 273 -12.54 0.13 1.05
CA GLY A 273 -11.90 1.12 0.17
C GLY A 273 -10.65 0.59 -0.52
N LEU A 274 -10.08 1.39 -1.42
CA LEU A 274 -8.85 1.05 -2.14
C LEU A 274 -7.70 1.96 -1.68
N ALA A 275 -6.47 1.44 -1.68
CA ALA A 275 -5.29 2.23 -1.38
C ALA A 275 -5.21 3.47 -2.29
N PRO A 276 -4.68 4.59 -1.76
CA PRO A 276 -4.70 5.84 -2.49
C PRO A 276 -3.87 5.76 -3.77
N ALA A 277 -4.23 6.56 -4.77
CA ALA A 277 -3.37 6.77 -5.92
C ALA A 277 -2.19 7.67 -5.54
N ARG A 278 -1.06 7.46 -6.21
CA ARG A 278 0.01 8.46 -6.28
C ARG A 278 -0.09 9.20 -7.61
N ASP A 279 0.00 10.52 -7.55
CA ASP A 279 0.03 11.38 -8.73
C ASP A 279 1.26 12.31 -8.68
N SER A 280 1.50 13.09 -9.72
CA SER A 280 2.62 14.01 -9.84
C SER A 280 2.11 15.43 -10.03
N ILE A 281 2.57 16.36 -9.20
CA ILE A 281 2.41 17.81 -9.40
C ILE A 281 3.72 18.40 -9.92
N ARG A 282 3.65 19.44 -10.76
CA ARG A 282 4.82 20.18 -11.25
C ARG A 282 4.86 21.56 -10.63
N LEU A 283 5.98 21.88 -9.98
CA LEU A 283 6.19 23.15 -9.29
C LEU A 283 7.38 23.89 -9.92
N PRO A 284 7.21 25.14 -10.37
CA PRO A 284 8.32 25.95 -10.85
C PRO A 284 9.19 26.40 -9.66
N LEU A 285 10.41 25.88 -9.57
CA LEU A 285 11.34 26.22 -8.49
C LEU A 285 12.56 26.98 -9.03
N PRO A 286 13.04 28.01 -8.31
CA PRO A 286 14.28 28.68 -8.66
C PRO A 286 15.48 27.81 -8.27
N ILE A 287 16.18 27.25 -9.26
CA ILE A 287 17.35 26.39 -9.04
C ILE A 287 18.63 27.14 -9.44
N PRO A 288 19.68 27.15 -8.60
CA PRO A 288 20.96 27.74 -8.97
C PRO A 288 21.69 26.85 -9.98
N ILE A 289 21.89 27.34 -11.20
CA ILE A 289 22.58 26.64 -12.29
C ILE A 289 23.70 27.54 -12.80
N ASN A 290 24.96 27.16 -12.59
CA ASN A 290 26.15 27.94 -12.99
C ASN A 290 26.13 29.41 -12.50
N GLY A 291 25.69 29.65 -11.26
CA GLY A 291 25.63 31.00 -10.67
C GLY A 291 24.41 31.84 -11.07
N ASN A 292 23.55 31.35 -11.97
CA ASN A 292 22.29 31.99 -12.35
C ASN A 292 21.10 31.26 -11.73
N LEU A 293 20.06 32.00 -11.35
CA LEU A 293 18.80 31.43 -10.88
C LEU A 293 17.92 31.09 -12.09
N VAL A 294 17.62 29.81 -12.29
CA VAL A 294 16.79 29.33 -13.41
C VAL A 294 15.52 28.71 -12.87
N ILE A 295 14.37 29.22 -13.32
CA ILE A 295 13.07 28.64 -12.97
C ILE A 295 12.92 27.30 -13.70
N THR A 296 12.95 26.23 -12.93
CA THR A 296 12.88 24.86 -13.46
C THR A 296 11.60 24.20 -12.94
N PRO A 297 10.70 23.72 -13.81
CA PRO A 297 9.52 22.98 -13.38
C PRO A 297 9.93 21.59 -12.88
N LEU A 298 9.82 21.37 -11.57
CA LEU A 298 10.20 20.12 -10.93
C LEU A 298 8.97 19.30 -10.53
N SER A 299 9.04 17.98 -10.72
CA SER A 299 7.92 17.07 -10.43
C SER A 299 8.02 16.46 -9.03
N PHE A 300 6.94 16.55 -8.26
CA PHE A 300 6.82 15.98 -6.91
C PHE A 300 5.60 15.07 -6.81
N PRO A 301 5.69 13.93 -6.10
CA PRO A 301 4.56 13.04 -5.89
C PRO A 301 3.54 13.66 -4.92
N VAL A 302 2.26 13.33 -5.11
CA VAL A 302 1.15 13.67 -4.21
C VAL A 302 0.24 12.45 -4.00
N ILE A 303 -0.43 12.36 -2.85
CA ILE A 303 -1.35 11.27 -2.53
C ILE A 303 -2.79 11.71 -2.82
N LYS A 304 -3.51 10.92 -3.62
CA LYS A 304 -4.95 11.06 -3.89
C LYS A 304 -5.71 9.92 -3.22
N ALA A 305 -6.44 10.23 -2.16
CA ALA A 305 -7.26 9.26 -1.44
C ALA A 305 -8.33 8.65 -2.36
N ASP A 306 -8.61 7.37 -2.17
CA ASP A 306 -9.78 6.75 -2.80
C ASP A 306 -11.07 7.23 -2.11
N THR A 307 -12.09 7.50 -2.90
CA THR A 307 -13.42 7.89 -2.41
C THR A 307 -14.52 6.99 -2.98
N SER A 308 -14.14 5.85 -3.57
CA SER A 308 -15.08 4.93 -4.22
C SER A 308 -16.00 4.22 -3.23
N THR A 309 -15.55 4.04 -1.98
CA THR A 309 -16.27 3.32 -0.93
C THR A 309 -16.67 4.30 0.17
N ALA A 310 -17.96 4.38 0.49
CA ALA A 310 -18.44 5.27 1.55
C ALA A 310 -17.90 4.81 2.92
N PRO A 311 -17.50 5.73 3.82
CA PRO A 311 -17.01 5.37 5.14
C PRO A 311 -18.16 4.87 6.02
N PHE A 312 -17.84 3.92 6.91
CA PHE A 312 -18.77 3.38 7.89
C PHE A 312 -18.03 2.94 9.16
N THR A 313 -18.75 2.85 10.26
CA THR A 313 -18.18 2.53 11.58
C THR A 313 -18.99 1.47 12.32
N GLN A 314 -20.01 0.89 11.68
CA GLN A 314 -20.91 -0.07 12.29
C GLN A 314 -21.29 -1.17 11.30
N ILE A 315 -21.53 -2.36 11.83
CA ILE A 315 -22.12 -3.52 11.14
C ILE A 315 -23.21 -4.13 12.04
N GLY A 316 -24.16 -4.85 11.45
CA GLY A 316 -25.09 -5.67 12.23
C GLY A 316 -24.53 -7.08 12.42
N VAL A 317 -24.74 -7.66 13.60
CA VAL A 317 -24.52 -9.08 13.89
C VAL A 317 -25.78 -9.60 14.58
N ASP A 318 -26.47 -10.54 13.95
CA ASP A 318 -27.77 -11.07 14.39
C ASP A 318 -28.81 -9.98 14.73
N GLY A 319 -28.83 -8.93 13.91
CA GLY A 319 -29.70 -7.77 14.08
C GLY A 319 -29.24 -6.75 15.13
N GLN A 320 -28.16 -7.00 15.87
CA GLN A 320 -27.58 -6.04 16.81
C GLN A 320 -26.46 -5.23 16.17
N GLN A 321 -26.47 -3.91 16.36
CA GLN A 321 -25.41 -3.02 15.86
C GLN A 321 -24.13 -3.18 16.67
N GLN A 322 -23.01 -3.35 15.97
CA GLN A 322 -21.68 -3.49 16.52
C GLN A 322 -20.78 -2.37 15.98
N ASN A 323 -20.12 -1.64 16.89
CA ASN A 323 -19.15 -0.63 16.52
C ASN A 323 -17.85 -1.29 16.02
N LEU A 324 -17.30 -0.74 14.95
CA LEU A 324 -16.02 -1.11 14.39
C LEU A 324 -14.93 -0.16 14.90
N THR A 325 -13.82 -0.73 15.37
CA THR A 325 -12.63 0.02 15.78
C THR A 325 -11.66 0.10 14.61
N ALA A 326 -11.35 1.31 14.13
CA ALA A 326 -10.37 1.52 13.07
C ALA A 326 -8.93 1.36 13.60
N LEU A 327 -8.19 0.41 13.05
CA LEU A 327 -6.83 0.09 13.47
C LEU A 327 -5.76 0.43 12.43
N ASN A 328 -6.14 0.56 11.16
CA ASN A 328 -5.21 0.90 10.09
C ASN A 328 -5.84 1.78 9.00
N SER A 329 -5.08 2.73 8.46
CA SER A 329 -5.42 3.49 7.25
C SER A 329 -4.21 3.53 6.32
N THR A 330 -4.32 2.88 5.16
CA THR A 330 -3.29 2.86 4.12
C THR A 330 -3.07 4.26 3.55
N THR A 331 -4.10 5.08 3.44
CA THR A 331 -3.97 6.50 3.05
C THR A 331 -3.10 7.28 4.03
N ALA A 332 -3.33 7.13 5.34
CA ALA A 332 -2.51 7.80 6.35
C ALA A 332 -1.06 7.28 6.32
N MET A 333 -0.86 5.97 6.20
CA MET A 333 0.48 5.36 6.08
C MET A 333 1.21 5.80 4.81
N SER A 334 0.53 5.89 3.67
CA SER A 334 1.12 6.32 2.40
C SER A 334 1.51 7.80 2.42
N ARG A 335 0.67 8.65 3.04
CA ARG A 335 1.01 10.06 3.31
C ARG A 335 2.21 10.16 4.26
N ARG A 336 2.26 9.33 5.30
CA ARG A 336 3.40 9.31 6.22
C ARG A 336 4.68 8.87 5.52
N ALA A 337 4.62 7.82 4.70
CA ALA A 337 5.74 7.36 3.89
C ALA A 337 6.23 8.48 2.96
N LEU A 338 5.31 9.16 2.28
CA LEU A 338 5.66 10.28 1.42
C LEU A 338 6.33 11.40 2.21
N ARG A 339 5.77 11.78 3.37
CA ARG A 339 6.36 12.80 4.24
C ARG A 339 7.79 12.46 4.68
N ASP A 340 8.02 11.21 5.07
CA ASP A 340 9.35 10.72 5.48
C ASP A 340 10.33 10.66 4.29
N ASP A 341 9.84 10.47 3.07
CA ASP A 341 10.64 10.43 1.83
C ASP A 341 10.89 11.80 1.19
N MET A 342 10.05 12.80 1.45
CA MET A 342 10.11 14.12 0.81
C MET A 342 11.50 14.78 0.88
N PRO A 343 12.24 14.78 2.00
CA PRO A 343 13.60 15.34 2.03
C PRO A 343 14.54 14.71 0.99
N GLY A 344 14.51 13.38 0.86
CA GLY A 344 15.31 12.67 -0.14
C GLY A 344 14.83 12.91 -1.57
N ILE A 345 13.51 13.06 -1.77
CA ILE A 345 12.93 13.40 -3.08
C ILE A 345 13.36 14.81 -3.51
N ILE A 346 13.29 15.79 -2.61
CA ILE A 346 13.73 17.16 -2.87
C ILE A 346 15.22 17.21 -3.21
N LEU A 347 16.05 16.53 -2.41
CA LEU A 347 17.49 16.44 -2.63
C LEU A 347 17.81 15.90 -4.03
N ARG A 348 17.32 14.69 -4.35
CA ARG A 348 17.60 14.05 -5.64
C ARG A 348 17.05 14.85 -6.82
N THR A 349 15.85 15.42 -6.69
CA THR A 349 15.23 16.20 -7.76
C THR A 349 16.01 17.49 -8.02
N THR A 350 16.50 18.15 -6.96
CA THR A 350 17.33 19.36 -7.06
C THR A 350 18.68 19.06 -7.70
N VAL A 351 19.40 18.05 -7.20
CA VAL A 351 20.70 17.63 -7.75
C VAL A 351 20.57 17.21 -9.22
N ARG A 352 19.52 16.47 -9.57
CA ARG A 352 19.19 16.10 -10.96
C ARG A 352 18.94 17.33 -11.83
N ALA A 353 18.19 18.31 -11.34
CA ALA A 353 17.91 19.55 -12.07
C ALA A 353 19.18 20.36 -12.33
N VAL A 354 20.03 20.53 -11.30
CA VAL A 354 21.33 21.22 -11.43
C VAL A 354 22.22 20.49 -12.44
N THR A 355 22.36 19.17 -12.31
CA THR A 355 23.20 18.34 -13.20
C THR A 355 22.74 18.46 -14.66
N ARG A 356 21.44 18.33 -14.92
CA ARG A 356 20.85 18.50 -16.27
C ARG A 356 21.04 19.91 -16.80
N GLY A 357 20.85 20.93 -15.96
CA GLY A 357 21.05 22.32 -16.35
C GLY A 357 22.49 22.65 -16.72
N VAL A 358 23.46 22.13 -15.96
CA VAL A 358 24.89 22.25 -16.28
C VAL A 358 25.21 21.57 -17.61
N ALA A 359 24.71 20.34 -17.82
CA ALA A 359 24.90 19.62 -19.08
C ALA A 359 24.27 20.35 -20.28
N GLN A 360 23.04 20.85 -20.13
CA GLN A 360 22.35 21.62 -21.16
C GLN A 360 23.08 22.92 -21.48
N ASN A 361 23.59 23.64 -20.48
CA ASN A 361 24.38 24.87 -20.70
C ASN A 361 25.68 24.58 -21.46
N ASN A 362 26.38 23.50 -21.11
CA ASN A 362 27.60 23.09 -21.81
C ASN A 362 27.32 22.68 -23.26
N LEU A 363 26.22 21.97 -23.51
CA LEU A 363 25.77 21.65 -24.86
C LEU A 363 25.33 22.89 -25.62
N ASN A 364 24.62 23.84 -25.02
CA ASN A 364 24.24 25.09 -25.69
C ASN A 364 25.45 25.89 -26.18
N LYS A 365 26.56 25.90 -25.42
CA LYS A 365 27.82 26.55 -25.83
C LYS A 365 28.50 25.89 -27.03
N THR A 366 28.28 24.59 -27.24
CA THR A 366 28.95 23.81 -28.30
C THR A 366 28.04 23.57 -29.51
N ASN A 367 26.76 23.29 -29.27
CA ASN A 367 25.71 23.11 -30.26
C ASN A 367 24.34 23.50 -29.66
N PRO A 368 23.84 24.73 -29.94
CA PRO A 368 22.56 25.22 -29.43
C PRO A 368 21.36 24.32 -29.75
N MET A 369 21.36 23.67 -30.93
CA MET A 369 20.29 22.74 -31.29
C MET A 369 20.31 21.47 -30.44
N ALA A 370 21.48 20.96 -30.10
CA ALA A 370 21.61 19.79 -29.21
C ALA A 370 21.13 20.12 -27.78
N GLY A 371 21.42 21.32 -27.27
CA GLY A 371 20.95 21.74 -25.96
C GLY A 371 19.44 22.05 -25.91
N LEU A 372 18.84 22.53 -27.02
CA LEU A 372 17.37 22.63 -27.14
C LEU A 372 16.71 21.25 -27.12
N VAL A 373 17.23 20.29 -27.89
CA VAL A 373 16.73 18.91 -27.92
C VAL A 373 16.82 18.27 -26.53
N LEU A 374 17.94 18.44 -25.81
CA LEU A 374 18.07 17.92 -24.45
C LEU A 374 17.09 18.57 -23.47
N GLY A 375 16.84 19.87 -23.60
CA GLY A 375 15.86 20.58 -22.77
C GLY A 375 14.43 20.05 -22.93
N ILE A 376 14.00 19.86 -24.19
CA ILE A 376 12.67 19.29 -24.51
C ILE A 376 12.57 17.84 -23.99
N ALA A 377 13.60 17.02 -24.26
CA ALA A 377 13.64 15.65 -23.78
C ALA A 377 13.58 15.57 -22.24
N SER A 378 14.27 16.48 -21.54
CA SER A 378 14.27 16.53 -20.07
C SER A 378 12.89 16.87 -19.50
N ALA A 379 12.16 17.82 -20.10
CA ALA A 379 10.84 18.24 -19.66
C ALA A 379 9.75 17.17 -19.90
N VAL A 380 9.88 16.38 -20.97
CA VAL A 380 8.95 15.28 -21.28
C VAL A 380 9.23 14.05 -20.42
N THR A 381 10.49 13.79 -20.10
CA THR A 381 10.89 12.60 -19.31
C THR A 381 10.71 12.81 -17.80
N GLU A 382 10.58 14.04 -17.31
CA GLU A 382 10.40 14.28 -15.87
C GLU A 382 8.98 13.95 -15.38
N GLY A 383 8.90 13.03 -14.42
CA GLY A 383 7.69 12.75 -13.66
C GLY A 383 8.01 11.96 -12.40
N ALA A 384 7.18 12.14 -11.36
CA ALA A 384 7.28 11.34 -10.15
C ALA A 384 6.88 9.87 -10.43
N ASP A 385 7.39 8.96 -9.60
CA ASP A 385 6.91 7.58 -9.59
C ASP A 385 5.49 7.53 -8.99
N THR A 386 4.51 7.10 -9.79
CA THR A 386 3.10 7.01 -9.42
C THR A 386 2.66 5.58 -9.09
N ARG A 387 3.59 4.62 -9.11
CA ARG A 387 3.32 3.23 -8.78
C ARG A 387 3.05 3.05 -7.29
N THR A 388 2.03 2.26 -6.97
CA THR A 388 1.64 1.82 -5.62
C THR A 388 0.68 0.63 -5.73
N TRP A 389 0.61 -0.23 -4.72
CA TRP A 389 -0.37 -1.31 -4.64
C TRP A 389 -1.77 -0.72 -4.43
N ARG A 390 -2.59 -0.70 -5.49
CA ARG A 390 -3.90 -0.02 -5.53
C ARG A 390 -5.08 -0.85 -5.06
N THR A 391 -5.04 -2.18 -5.18
CA THR A 391 -6.12 -3.05 -4.67
C THR A 391 -6.06 -3.27 -3.16
N LEU A 392 -4.92 -2.98 -2.52
CA LEU A 392 -4.75 -3.06 -1.08
C LEU A 392 -5.88 -2.28 -0.37
N PRO A 393 -6.47 -2.80 0.72
CA PRO A 393 -7.53 -2.08 1.41
C PRO A 393 -7.05 -0.76 2.02
N ASP A 394 -7.90 0.27 1.97
CA ASP A 394 -7.57 1.54 2.62
C ASP A 394 -7.75 1.47 4.14
N MET A 395 -8.96 1.17 4.59
CA MET A 395 -9.32 1.16 6.00
C MET A 395 -9.41 -0.28 6.49
N THR A 396 -8.76 -0.59 7.62
CA THR A 396 -8.98 -1.85 8.34
C THR A 396 -9.57 -1.56 9.70
N GLN A 397 -10.75 -2.09 9.92
CA GLN A 397 -11.48 -1.98 11.17
C GLN A 397 -11.80 -3.36 11.71
N VAL A 398 -11.99 -3.45 13.02
CA VAL A 398 -12.28 -4.73 13.67
C VAL A 398 -13.37 -4.60 14.72
N THR A 399 -14.05 -5.71 14.99
CA THR A 399 -14.78 -5.93 16.23
C THR A 399 -14.50 -7.34 16.74
N ARG A 400 -14.41 -7.50 18.06
CA ARG A 400 -14.18 -8.79 18.73
C ARG A 400 -15.40 -9.12 19.59
N LEU A 401 -16.02 -10.26 19.35
CA LEU A 401 -17.31 -10.65 19.92
C LEU A 401 -17.24 -12.08 20.45
N ARG A 402 -18.08 -12.40 21.45
CA ARG A 402 -18.37 -13.79 21.82
C ARG A 402 -19.70 -14.18 21.19
N LEU A 403 -19.65 -15.16 20.30
CA LEU A 403 -20.83 -15.71 19.64
C LEU A 403 -21.07 -17.14 20.14
N LYS A 404 -22.31 -17.61 20.11
CA LYS A 404 -22.60 -19.03 20.35
C LYS A 404 -22.08 -19.86 19.18
N HIS A 405 -21.89 -21.17 19.39
CA HIS A 405 -21.56 -22.03 18.27
C HIS A 405 -22.69 -22.08 17.24
N GLY A 406 -22.35 -22.00 15.95
CA GLY A 406 -23.29 -22.12 14.84
C GLY A 406 -23.20 -21.00 13.80
N GLU A 407 -24.31 -20.79 13.09
CA GLU A 407 -24.43 -19.79 12.03
C GLU A 407 -24.95 -18.46 12.58
N HIS A 408 -24.33 -17.37 12.15
CA HIS A 408 -24.70 -16.00 12.48
C HIS A 408 -24.83 -15.18 11.22
N GLN A 409 -25.63 -14.11 11.27
CA GLN A 409 -25.77 -13.18 10.17
C GLN A 409 -25.05 -11.87 10.45
N VAL A 410 -24.15 -11.50 9.55
CA VAL A 410 -23.50 -10.19 9.54
C VAL A 410 -24.12 -9.35 8.43
N SER A 411 -24.58 -8.14 8.77
CA SER A 411 -25.14 -7.18 7.82
C SER A 411 -24.26 -5.95 7.67
N LEU A 412 -24.04 -5.53 6.43
CA LEU A 412 -23.37 -4.27 6.12
C LEU A 412 -24.40 -3.13 6.08
N PRO A 413 -23.98 -1.87 6.32
CA PRO A 413 -24.85 -0.71 6.20
C PRO A 413 -25.60 -0.64 4.85
N ASN A 414 -26.84 -0.18 4.86
CA ASN A 414 -27.66 -0.01 3.64
C ASN A 414 -27.00 0.90 2.61
N ALA A 415 -26.22 1.89 3.06
CA ALA A 415 -25.43 2.78 2.18
C ALA A 415 -24.40 2.03 1.33
N LEU A 416 -24.01 0.81 1.72
CA LEU A 416 -23.08 -0.07 1.03
C LEU A 416 -23.80 -1.23 0.31
N GLY A 417 -25.12 -1.15 0.14
CA GLY A 417 -25.94 -2.19 -0.50
C GLY A 417 -26.62 -3.15 0.47
N GLY A 418 -26.38 -3.05 1.78
CA GLY A 418 -27.11 -3.85 2.78
C GLY A 418 -26.82 -5.35 2.73
N THR A 419 -25.67 -5.76 2.19
CA THR A 419 -25.32 -7.16 1.98
C THR A 419 -25.35 -7.96 3.29
N LEU A 420 -25.92 -9.16 3.22
CA LEU A 420 -25.89 -10.15 4.29
C LEU A 420 -24.80 -11.18 4.04
N VAL A 421 -24.04 -11.50 5.06
CA VAL A 421 -23.00 -12.52 5.07
C VAL A 421 -23.34 -13.53 6.15
N THR A 422 -23.50 -14.79 5.78
CA THR A 422 -23.60 -15.88 6.74
C THR A 422 -22.21 -16.23 7.21
N VAL A 423 -22.01 -16.24 8.52
CA VAL A 423 -20.73 -16.59 9.14
C VAL A 423 -20.89 -17.76 10.10
N LYS A 424 -19.86 -18.60 10.18
CA LYS A 424 -19.86 -19.82 10.99
C LYS A 424 -18.87 -19.67 12.15
N ALA A 425 -19.36 -19.81 13.37
CA ALA A 425 -18.59 -19.67 14.59
C ALA A 425 -18.42 -21.04 15.28
N ASP A 426 -17.65 -21.94 14.68
CA ASP A 426 -17.54 -23.34 15.13
C ASP A 426 -16.23 -23.69 15.86
N GLN A 427 -15.28 -22.76 15.88
CA GLN A 427 -13.98 -22.94 16.50
C GLN A 427 -13.92 -22.17 17.81
N ARG A 428 -13.07 -22.54 18.76
CA ARG A 428 -12.90 -21.76 19.99
C ARG A 428 -12.49 -20.30 19.72
N TYR A 429 -11.66 -20.09 18.70
CA TYR A 429 -11.26 -18.80 18.18
C TYR A 429 -11.50 -18.79 16.67
N GLN A 430 -12.11 -17.74 16.15
CA GLN A 430 -12.45 -17.63 14.74
C GLN A 430 -12.12 -16.24 14.23
N VAL A 431 -11.45 -16.15 13.07
CA VAL A 431 -11.27 -14.88 12.35
C VAL A 431 -12.18 -14.90 11.13
N ILE A 432 -12.96 -13.83 10.97
CA ILE A 432 -13.84 -13.60 9.83
C ILE A 432 -13.31 -12.38 9.11
N THR A 433 -13.08 -12.48 7.80
CA THR A 433 -12.59 -11.35 7.00
C THR A 433 -13.62 -10.94 5.97
N LEU A 434 -14.02 -9.67 6.02
CA LEU A 434 -14.93 -9.04 5.06
C LEU A 434 -14.19 -7.96 4.31
N ARG A 435 -14.34 -7.94 2.98
CA ARG A 435 -13.75 -6.93 2.11
C ARG A 435 -14.88 -6.14 1.44
N VAL A 436 -14.85 -4.81 1.57
CA VAL A 436 -15.87 -3.92 0.97
C VAL A 436 -15.22 -2.98 -0.04
N VAL A 437 -15.67 -2.99 -1.29
CA VAL A 437 -15.22 -2.08 -2.35
C VAL A 437 -16.45 -1.52 -3.08
N GLY A 438 -16.62 -0.20 -3.04
CA GLY A 438 -17.86 0.43 -3.49
C GLY A 438 -19.05 -0.11 -2.69
N ASN A 439 -20.00 -0.73 -3.40
CA ASN A 439 -21.17 -1.39 -2.81
C ASN A 439 -21.07 -2.92 -2.87
N GLN A 440 -19.88 -3.45 -3.12
CA GLN A 440 -19.64 -4.88 -3.21
C GLN A 440 -18.97 -5.38 -1.94
N VAL A 441 -19.46 -6.51 -1.44
CA VAL A 441 -18.89 -7.21 -0.30
C VAL A 441 -18.36 -8.54 -0.78
N PHE A 442 -17.08 -8.77 -0.50
CA PHE A 442 -16.41 -10.04 -0.74
C PHE A 442 -16.13 -10.67 0.62
N ALA A 443 -16.53 -11.94 0.75
CA ALA A 443 -16.15 -12.78 1.86
C ALA A 443 -15.60 -14.08 1.28
N GLY A 444 -14.43 -14.50 1.75
CA GLY A 444 -13.79 -15.75 1.37
C GLY A 444 -13.33 -16.48 2.62
N GLY A 445 -13.31 -17.81 2.56
CA GLY A 445 -12.90 -18.66 3.68
C GLY A 445 -13.95 -19.72 4.03
N LEU A 446 -13.62 -20.54 5.03
CA LEU A 446 -14.48 -21.63 5.51
C LEU A 446 -15.62 -21.13 6.40
N ALA A 447 -15.45 -19.95 7.01
CA ALA A 447 -16.33 -19.42 8.04
C ALA A 447 -17.19 -18.25 7.57
N ALA A 448 -17.15 -17.87 6.28
CA ALA A 448 -17.94 -16.73 5.78
C ALA A 448 -18.33 -16.92 4.32
N HIS A 449 -19.63 -16.79 4.05
CA HIS A 449 -20.19 -16.84 2.71
C HIS A 449 -21.18 -15.69 2.52
N VAL A 450 -20.99 -14.93 1.44
CA VAL A 450 -21.94 -13.87 1.06
C VAL A 450 -23.24 -14.52 0.63
N VAL A 451 -24.37 -14.11 1.23
CA VAL A 451 -25.68 -14.59 0.81
C VAL A 451 -25.99 -13.95 -0.54
N PRO A 452 -26.21 -14.73 -1.61
CA PRO A 452 -26.59 -14.17 -2.90
C PRO A 452 -27.84 -13.32 -2.72
N SER A 453 -27.78 -12.05 -3.13
CA SER A 453 -28.97 -11.19 -3.20
C SER A 453 -29.98 -11.86 -4.13
N THR A 454 -31.04 -12.46 -3.58
CA THR A 454 -32.20 -12.90 -4.36
C THR A 454 -32.98 -11.67 -4.81
N ALA A 455 -32.44 -10.95 -5.80
CA ALA A 455 -33.21 -10.02 -6.60
C ALA A 455 -34.19 -10.83 -7.47
N ASN A 456 -35.22 -11.41 -6.84
CA ASN A 456 -36.44 -11.94 -7.48
C ASN A 456 -37.53 -12.48 -6.51
N GLN A 457 -37.47 -12.25 -5.19
CA GLN A 457 -38.56 -12.64 -4.27
C GLN A 457 -39.28 -11.47 -3.58
N ALA A 458 -39.28 -10.29 -4.19
CA ALA A 458 -40.08 -9.14 -3.75
C ALA A 458 -41.10 -8.68 -4.81
N ILE A 459 -41.87 -9.61 -5.39
CA ILE A 459 -43.15 -9.29 -6.09
C ILE A 459 -44.30 -10.24 -5.65
N ALA A 460 -44.06 -11.26 -4.83
CA ALA A 460 -45.09 -12.26 -4.52
C ALA A 460 -45.37 -12.42 -3.01
N LEU A 461 -45.69 -11.33 -2.31
CA LEU A 461 -46.43 -11.42 -1.05
C LEU A 461 -47.59 -10.43 -1.09
N LYS A 462 -48.68 -10.94 -1.68
CA LYS A 462 -50.11 -10.66 -1.47
C LYS A 462 -50.44 -9.44 -0.59
N GLN A 463 -51.04 -8.45 -1.23
CA GLN A 463 -52.03 -7.58 -0.57
C GLN A 463 -53.28 -8.42 -0.23
N PRO A 464 -53.89 -8.23 0.94
CA PRO A 464 -55.23 -8.75 1.22
C PRO A 464 -56.31 -8.06 0.38
#